data_AF-A0A0M6XQJ6-F1
#
_entry.id   AF-A0A0M6XQJ6-F1
#
_cell.length_a   1.000
_cell.length_b   1.000
_cell.length_c   1.000
_cell.angle_alpha   90.00
_cell.angle_beta   90.00
_cell.angle_gamma   90.00
#
_symmetry.space_group_name_H-M   'P 1'
#
loop_
_entity.id
_entity.type
_entity.pdbx_description
1 polymer ?
#
loop_
_entity_poly.entity_id
_entity_poly.type
_entity_poly.pdbx_seq_one_letter_code
_entity_poly.pdbx_strand_id
1 'polypeptide(L)'
;MTDPATPAQMSANYMAATEAAENDGKPPGAAMVEPLRMLLVAVETAFERIEPRGASETDLEIMALWHDVLTALRSDVSIMLVNREAPPSATSGLVEGLRGLFGGSGLKAVVRDGTRILDLLTDVEARASDPETRDELGRHRGACVTVINRAQDRIDG
;
A
#
# COMPACT_ATOMS: atom_id res chain seq x y z
N MET A 1 -24.63 -11.80 -45.00
CA MET A 1 -24.75 -12.82 -43.93
C MET A 1 -23.35 -13.39 -43.78
N THR A 2 -22.71 -13.18 -42.63
CA THR A 2 -21.36 -13.67 -42.38
C THR A 2 -21.45 -15.13 -41.97
N ASP A 3 -20.78 -16.01 -42.70
CA ASP A 3 -20.74 -17.43 -42.38
C ASP A 3 -20.18 -17.64 -40.96
N PRO A 4 -20.73 -18.58 -40.17
CA PRO A 4 -20.21 -18.87 -38.84
C PRO A 4 -18.78 -19.41 -38.96
N ALA A 5 -17.92 -18.94 -38.05
CA ALA A 5 -16.52 -19.34 -38.02
C ALA A 5 -16.40 -20.88 -37.97
N THR A 6 -15.60 -21.42 -38.88
CA THR A 6 -15.31 -22.85 -38.92
C THR A 6 -14.59 -23.29 -37.63
N PRO A 7 -14.65 -24.58 -37.24
CA PRO A 7 -13.95 -25.07 -36.06
C PRO A 7 -12.45 -24.75 -36.05
N ALA A 8 -11.80 -24.71 -37.22
CA ALA A 8 -10.41 -24.29 -37.36
C ALA A 8 -10.20 -22.80 -37.05
N GLN A 9 -11.12 -21.93 -37.48
CA GLN A 9 -11.08 -20.50 -37.16
C GLN A 9 -11.39 -20.23 -35.69
N MET A 10 -12.29 -21.00 -35.07
CA MET A 10 -12.53 -20.91 -33.63
C MET A 10 -11.30 -21.35 -32.82
N SER A 11 -10.63 -22.43 -33.23
CA SER A 11 -9.39 -22.90 -32.60
C SER A 11 -8.25 -21.88 -32.75
N ALA A 12 -8.10 -21.29 -33.93
CA ALA A 12 -7.12 -20.23 -34.17
C ALA A 12 -7.41 -18.96 -33.37
N ASN A 13 -8.68 -18.57 -33.25
CA ASN A 13 -9.08 -17.43 -32.42
C ASN A 13 -8.87 -17.71 -30.93
N TYR A 14 -9.08 -18.94 -30.48
CA TYR A 14 -8.83 -19.33 -29.10
C TYR A 14 -7.33 -19.32 -28.78
N MET A 15 -6.50 -19.89 -29.66
CA MET A 15 -5.03 -19.84 -29.53
C MET A 15 -4.50 -18.40 -29.57
N ALA A 16 -4.99 -17.57 -30.50
CA ALA A 16 -4.60 -16.16 -30.56
C ALA A 16 -5.05 -15.36 -29.32
N ALA A 17 -6.20 -15.70 -28.72
CA ALA A 17 -6.66 -15.10 -27.48
C ALA A 17 -5.84 -15.55 -26.26
N THR A 18 -5.43 -16.82 -26.20
CA THR A 18 -4.52 -17.32 -25.15
C THR A 18 -3.11 -16.76 -25.32
N GLU A 19 -2.59 -16.67 -26.54
CA GLU A 19 -1.30 -16.05 -26.83
C GLU A 19 -1.33 -14.53 -26.58
N ALA A 20 -2.45 -13.85 -26.81
CA ALA A 20 -2.60 -12.43 -26.45
C ALA A 20 -2.69 -12.23 -24.92
N ALA A 21 -3.29 -13.16 -24.19
CA ALA A 21 -3.32 -13.16 -22.73
C ALA A 21 -1.94 -13.50 -22.11
N GLU A 22 -1.16 -14.35 -22.77
CA GLU A 22 0.21 -14.70 -22.38
C GLU A 22 1.23 -13.61 -22.79
N ASN A 23 0.99 -12.88 -23.90
CA ASN A 23 1.86 -11.81 -24.40
C ASN A 23 1.72 -10.47 -23.66
N ASP A 24 0.76 -10.31 -22.74
CA ASP A 24 0.74 -9.15 -21.83
C ASP A 24 1.79 -9.28 -20.71
N GLY A 25 2.53 -10.41 -20.68
CA GLY A 25 3.91 -10.53 -20.18
C GLY A 25 4.18 -10.26 -18.70
N LYS A 26 3.17 -9.84 -17.95
CA LYS A 26 3.27 -9.51 -16.54
C LYS A 26 2.63 -10.64 -15.72
N PRO A 27 3.40 -11.30 -14.84
CA PRO A 27 2.82 -12.33 -13.97
C PRO A 27 1.66 -11.72 -13.17
N PRO A 28 0.58 -12.48 -12.92
CA PRO A 28 -0.55 -12.04 -12.10
C PRO A 28 -0.02 -11.63 -10.71
N GLY A 29 0.08 -10.32 -10.48
CA GLY A 29 0.75 -9.74 -9.31
C GLY A 29 1.67 -8.56 -9.62
N ALA A 30 2.22 -8.46 -10.83
CA ALA A 30 3.14 -7.37 -11.20
C ALA A 30 2.48 -5.97 -11.20
N ALA A 31 1.16 -5.90 -11.40
CA ALA A 31 0.40 -4.66 -11.32
C ALA A 31 0.31 -4.09 -9.88
N MET A 32 0.53 -4.95 -8.87
CA MET A 32 0.47 -4.60 -7.45
C MET A 32 1.83 -4.27 -6.83
N VAL A 33 2.92 -4.73 -7.44
CA VAL A 33 4.28 -4.60 -6.88
C VAL A 33 4.66 -3.14 -6.66
N GLU A 34 4.55 -2.29 -7.69
CA GLU A 34 4.92 -0.88 -7.57
C GLU A 34 4.01 -0.11 -6.59
N PRO A 35 2.67 -0.25 -6.65
CA PRO A 35 1.78 0.30 -5.62
C PRO A 35 2.13 -0.13 -4.19
N LEU A 36 2.42 -1.41 -3.96
CA LEU A 36 2.82 -1.93 -2.65
C LEU A 36 4.17 -1.36 -2.19
N ARG A 37 5.15 -1.18 -3.09
CA ARG A 37 6.43 -0.53 -2.78
C ARG A 37 6.24 0.93 -2.39
N MET A 38 5.41 1.67 -3.14
CA MET A 38 5.08 3.07 -2.79
C MET A 38 4.40 3.17 -1.42
N LEU A 39 3.48 2.24 -1.13
CA LEU A 39 2.85 2.14 0.18
C LEU A 39 3.87 1.84 1.28
N LEU A 40 4.77 0.89 1.07
CA LEU A 40 5.82 0.54 2.03
C LEU A 40 6.74 1.74 2.34
N VAL A 41 7.20 2.46 1.31
CA VAL A 41 8.02 3.67 1.47
C VAL A 41 7.27 4.76 2.25
N ALA A 42 5.97 4.93 1.99
CA ALA A 42 5.16 5.90 2.73
C ALA A 42 5.02 5.52 4.22
N VAL A 43 4.84 4.24 4.51
CA VAL A 43 4.79 3.71 5.88
C VAL A 43 6.12 3.90 6.60
N GLU A 44 7.25 3.58 5.98
CA GLU A 44 8.58 3.81 6.54
C GLU A 44 8.85 5.30 6.80
N THR A 45 8.46 6.16 5.85
CA THR A 45 8.56 7.61 6.02
C THR A 45 7.72 8.11 7.20
N ALA A 46 6.53 7.53 7.42
CA ALA A 46 5.66 7.90 8.53
C ALA A 46 6.24 7.47 9.88
N PHE A 47 6.93 6.32 9.94
CA PHE A 47 7.65 5.89 11.15
C PHE A 47 8.73 6.88 11.58
N GLU A 48 9.52 7.36 10.63
CA GLU A 48 10.62 8.29 10.90
C GLU A 48 10.15 9.66 11.41
N ARG A 49 8.85 9.94 11.33
CA ARG A 49 8.21 11.22 11.68
C ARG A 49 7.51 11.25 13.03
N ILE A 50 7.48 10.13 13.74
CA ILE A 50 6.87 10.06 15.07
C ILE A 50 7.79 10.78 16.07
N GLU A 51 7.34 11.92 16.60
CA GLU A 51 8.08 12.73 17.56
C GLU A 51 7.28 12.88 18.87
N PRO A 52 7.61 12.12 19.92
CA PRO A 52 6.88 12.13 21.19
C PRO A 52 7.32 13.25 22.14
N ARG A 53 8.42 13.97 21.88
CA ARG A 53 8.94 14.97 22.85
C ARG A 53 7.95 16.09 23.09
N GLY A 54 7.63 16.31 24.37
CA GLY A 54 6.73 17.38 24.81
C GLY A 54 5.26 17.13 24.52
N ALA A 55 4.89 15.93 24.04
CA ALA A 55 3.51 15.52 23.84
C ALA A 55 2.81 15.25 25.18
N SER A 56 1.50 15.51 25.23
CA SER A 56 0.67 15.12 26.38
C SER A 56 0.45 13.61 26.41
N GLU A 57 0.04 13.05 27.56
CA GLU A 57 -0.25 11.62 27.70
C GLU A 57 -1.24 11.12 26.63
N THR A 58 -2.33 11.86 26.40
CA THR A 58 -3.31 11.55 25.35
C THR A 58 -2.72 11.59 23.95
N ASP A 59 -1.83 12.54 23.66
CA ASP A 59 -1.19 12.62 22.34
C ASP A 59 -0.21 11.45 22.14
N LEU A 60 0.49 11.04 23.21
CA LEU A 60 1.36 9.86 23.20
C LEU A 60 0.57 8.57 22.96
N GLU A 61 -0.61 8.42 23.55
CA GLU A 61 -1.50 7.28 23.29
C GLU A 61 -1.91 7.20 21.82
N ILE A 62 -2.29 8.32 21.21
CA ILE A 62 -2.64 8.37 19.78
C ILE A 62 -1.42 8.03 18.91
N MET A 63 -0.24 8.55 19.26
CA MET A 63 1.00 8.25 18.54
C MET A 63 1.44 6.79 18.70
N ALA A 64 1.20 6.17 19.86
CA ALA A 64 1.46 4.75 20.08
C ALA A 64 0.53 3.88 19.22
N LEU A 65 -0.76 4.19 19.18
CA LEU A 65 -1.70 3.52 18.28
C LEU A 65 -1.30 3.68 16.80
N TRP A 66 -0.85 4.87 16.42
CA TRP A 66 -0.33 5.12 15.07
C TRP A 66 0.88 4.24 14.75
N HIS A 67 1.84 4.16 15.67
CA HIS A 67 3.02 3.29 15.54
C HIS A 67 2.63 1.81 15.37
N ASP A 68 1.65 1.32 16.12
CA ASP A 68 1.20 -0.07 16.04
C ASP A 68 0.54 -0.37 14.69
N VAL A 69 -0.31 0.55 14.19
CA VAL A 69 -0.92 0.44 12.86
C VAL A 69 0.15 0.40 11.77
N LEU A 70 1.12 1.31 11.81
CA LEU A 70 2.23 1.32 10.85
C LEU A 70 3.05 0.02 10.92
N THR A 71 3.21 -0.56 12.11
CA THR A 71 3.99 -1.80 12.31
C THR A 71 3.32 -2.98 11.65
N ALA A 72 2.02 -3.14 11.89
CA ALA A 72 1.22 -4.18 11.26
C ALA A 72 1.23 -4.01 9.73
N LEU A 73 0.96 -2.80 9.25
CA LEU A 73 0.92 -2.51 7.81
C LEU A 73 2.26 -2.77 7.12
N ARG A 74 3.39 -2.35 7.73
CA ARG A 74 4.72 -2.62 7.19
C ARG A 74 4.96 -4.13 7.04
N SER A 75 4.63 -4.90 8.08
CA SER A 75 4.81 -6.36 8.08
C SER A 75 4.03 -7.01 6.95
N ASP A 76 2.73 -6.70 6.85
CA ASP A 76 1.85 -7.36 5.90
C ASP A 76 2.16 -6.95 4.45
N VAL A 77 2.45 -5.67 4.19
CA VAL A 77 2.87 -5.20 2.86
C VAL A 77 4.19 -5.85 2.44
N SER A 78 5.13 -6.02 3.38
CA SER A 78 6.40 -6.71 3.10
C SER A 78 6.18 -8.17 2.74
N ILE A 79 5.31 -8.88 3.47
CA ILE A 79 4.92 -10.25 3.15
C ILE A 79 4.23 -10.33 1.77
N MET A 80 3.32 -9.39 1.49
CA MET A 80 2.63 -9.31 0.20
C MET A 80 3.59 -9.10 -0.96
N LEU A 81 4.66 -8.30 -0.77
CA LEU A 81 5.72 -8.10 -1.75
C LEU A 81 6.58 -9.35 -1.92
N VAL A 82 7.03 -9.98 -0.84
CA VAL A 82 7.82 -11.22 -0.89
C VAL A 82 7.06 -12.35 -1.58
N ASN A 83 5.75 -12.46 -1.37
CA ASN A 83 4.92 -13.48 -2.02
C ASN A 83 4.70 -13.20 -3.52
N ARG A 84 4.95 -11.97 -3.99
CA ARG A 84 4.73 -11.52 -5.37
C ARG A 84 6.03 -11.27 -6.14
N GLU A 85 7.16 -11.16 -5.45
CA GLU A 85 8.50 -11.02 -6.03
C GLU A 85 9.32 -12.31 -5.82
N ALA A 86 10.09 -12.72 -6.84
CA ALA A 86 11.28 -13.54 -6.59
C ALA A 86 12.29 -12.71 -5.73
N PRO A 87 13.16 -13.33 -4.91
CA PRO A 87 13.83 -12.65 -3.79
C PRO A 87 14.53 -11.35 -4.20
N PRO A 88 14.43 -10.28 -3.38
CA PRO A 88 14.79 -8.93 -3.83
C PRO A 88 16.30 -8.77 -4.02
N SER A 89 16.70 -8.28 -5.20
CA SER A 89 17.97 -7.56 -5.33
C SER A 89 17.80 -6.21 -4.62
N ALA A 90 18.58 -6.00 -3.57
CA ALA A 90 18.55 -4.83 -2.71
C ALA A 90 18.55 -3.51 -3.50
N THR A 91 17.41 -2.83 -3.56
CA THR A 91 17.32 -1.41 -3.93
C THR A 91 17.76 -0.56 -2.74
N SER A 92 19.07 -0.55 -2.49
CA SER A 92 19.74 0.44 -1.66
C SER A 92 19.95 1.70 -2.51
N GLY A 93 19.19 2.76 -2.26
CA GLY A 93 19.42 4.03 -2.96
C GLY A 93 18.39 5.13 -2.72
N LEU A 94 17.16 4.82 -2.30
CA LEU A 94 16.12 5.84 -2.11
C LEU A 94 16.09 6.44 -0.69
N VAL A 95 16.66 5.76 0.29
CA VAL A 95 16.52 6.08 1.73
C VAL A 95 17.46 7.20 2.20
N GLU A 96 18.58 7.46 1.52
CA GLU A 96 19.57 8.43 1.98
C GLU A 96 19.21 9.90 1.71
N GLY A 97 18.27 10.18 0.79
CA GLY A 97 17.84 11.55 0.47
C GLY A 97 16.81 12.16 1.43
N LEU A 98 16.17 11.36 2.29
CA LEU A 98 14.99 11.79 3.06
C LEU A 98 15.29 12.15 4.52
N ARG A 99 16.40 11.65 5.09
CA ARG A 99 16.80 11.93 6.49
C ARG A 99 16.94 13.42 6.83
N GLY A 100 17.17 14.27 5.82
CA GLY A 100 17.31 15.73 6.00
C GLY A 100 15.99 16.52 6.10
N LEU A 101 14.83 15.88 5.95
CA LEU A 101 13.52 16.56 5.91
C LEU A 101 12.66 16.39 7.18
N PHE A 102 13.17 15.70 8.20
CA PHE A 102 12.42 15.37 9.40
C PHE A 102 12.52 16.46 10.46
N GLY A 103 11.58 17.40 10.40
CA GLY A 103 11.25 18.38 11.43
C GLY A 103 9.86 18.11 12.03
N GLY A 104 9.76 18.29 13.34
CA GLY A 104 8.67 17.83 14.20
C GLY A 104 7.25 18.22 13.77
N SER A 105 6.32 17.30 13.96
CA SER A 105 4.89 17.63 13.79
C SER A 105 3.91 16.83 14.66
N GLY A 106 4.36 15.92 15.54
CA GLY A 106 3.48 15.23 16.50
C GLY A 106 2.20 14.69 15.85
N LEU A 107 1.02 15.05 16.38
CA LEU A 107 -0.27 14.63 15.83
C LEU A 107 -0.55 15.15 14.40
N LYS A 108 -0.02 16.32 14.02
CA LYS A 108 -0.18 16.83 12.65
C LYS A 108 0.56 15.94 11.64
N ALA A 109 1.65 15.30 12.07
CA ALA A 109 2.35 14.31 11.25
C ALA A 109 1.46 13.08 11.02
N VAL A 110 0.81 12.57 12.08
CA VAL A 110 -0.14 11.46 12.02
C VAL A 110 -1.24 11.73 10.99
N VAL A 111 -1.87 12.91 11.04
CA VAL A 111 -2.94 13.27 10.10
C VAL A 111 -2.42 13.40 8.66
N ARG A 112 -1.31 14.12 8.46
CA ARG A 112 -0.72 14.32 7.13
C ARG A 112 -0.30 13.00 6.50
N ASP A 113 0.50 12.22 7.22
CA ASP A 113 1.10 10.99 6.70
C ASP A 113 0.05 9.88 6.61
N GLY A 114 -0.89 9.84 7.56
CA GLY A 114 -2.06 8.95 7.53
C GLY A 114 -2.96 9.19 6.31
N THR A 115 -3.25 10.44 5.96
CA THR A 115 -4.05 10.76 4.76
C THR A 115 -3.39 10.21 3.49
N ARG A 116 -2.07 10.43 3.35
CA ARG A 116 -1.29 9.88 2.23
C ARG A 116 -1.33 8.34 2.19
N ILE A 117 -1.23 7.69 3.35
CA ILE A 117 -1.29 6.23 3.44
C ILE A 117 -2.69 5.72 3.07
N LEU A 118 -3.77 6.41 3.44
CA LEU A 118 -5.14 6.04 3.05
C LEU A 118 -5.36 6.11 1.53
N ASP A 119 -4.81 7.12 0.86
CA ASP A 119 -4.89 7.24 -0.60
C ASP A 119 -4.17 6.07 -1.29
N LEU A 120 -2.96 5.74 -0.81
CA LEU A 120 -2.19 4.61 -1.33
C LEU A 120 -2.87 3.26 -1.05
N LEU A 121 -3.41 3.06 0.15
CA LEU A 121 -4.20 1.87 0.47
C LEU A 121 -5.39 1.71 -0.47
N THR A 122 -6.08 2.80 -0.78
CA THR A 122 -7.24 2.78 -1.68
C THR A 122 -6.83 2.41 -3.11
N ASP A 123 -5.73 2.97 -3.63
CA ASP A 123 -5.21 2.61 -4.96
C ASP A 123 -4.75 1.14 -5.01
N VAL A 124 -4.05 0.66 -3.97
CA VAL A 124 -3.58 -0.73 -3.88
C VAL A 124 -4.77 -1.70 -3.77
N GLU A 125 -5.77 -1.39 -2.94
CA GLU A 125 -6.98 -2.21 -2.78
C GLU A 125 -7.77 -2.31 -4.10
N ALA A 126 -7.87 -1.21 -4.86
CA ALA A 126 -8.55 -1.20 -6.15
C ALA A 126 -7.85 -2.06 -7.21
N ARG A 127 -6.55 -2.30 -7.07
CA ARG A 127 -5.72 -3.11 -7.99
C ARG A 127 -5.59 -4.56 -7.57
N ALA A 128 -5.95 -4.90 -6.33
CA ALA A 128 -5.89 -6.26 -5.83
C ALA A 128 -6.95 -7.14 -6.48
N SER A 129 -6.52 -8.20 -7.17
CA SER A 129 -7.40 -9.15 -7.85
C SER A 129 -7.99 -10.19 -6.90
N ASP A 130 -7.29 -10.51 -5.80
CA ASP A 130 -7.73 -11.51 -4.83
C ASP A 130 -8.54 -10.88 -3.67
N PRO A 131 -9.66 -11.49 -3.23
CA PRO A 131 -10.48 -10.97 -2.14
C PRO A 131 -9.75 -10.89 -0.79
N GLU A 132 -8.88 -11.86 -0.48
CA GLU A 132 -8.18 -11.91 0.81
C GLU A 132 -7.24 -10.72 0.99
N THR A 133 -6.47 -10.36 -0.05
CA THR A 133 -5.63 -9.15 -0.03
C THR A 133 -6.48 -7.88 0.09
N ARG A 134 -7.64 -7.81 -0.57
CA ARG A 134 -8.54 -6.66 -0.42
C ARG A 134 -9.08 -6.53 1.00
N ASP A 135 -9.46 -7.63 1.62
CA ASP A 135 -9.96 -7.64 2.99
C ASP A 135 -8.88 -7.23 4.01
N GLU A 136 -7.64 -7.71 3.82
CA GLU A 136 -6.48 -7.31 4.63
C GLU A 136 -6.20 -5.81 4.49
N LEU A 137 -6.11 -5.29 3.26
CA LEU A 137 -5.90 -3.86 3.00
C LEU A 137 -7.05 -3.01 3.55
N GLY A 138 -8.29 -3.49 3.45
CA GLY A 138 -9.47 -2.85 4.02
C GLY A 138 -9.43 -2.75 5.54
N ARG A 139 -8.93 -3.79 6.24
CA ARG A 139 -8.71 -3.76 7.70
C ARG A 139 -7.68 -2.71 8.09
N HIS A 140 -6.55 -2.65 7.39
CA HIS A 140 -5.53 -1.61 7.61
C HIS A 140 -6.07 -0.21 7.36
N ARG A 141 -6.84 -0.02 6.28
CA ARG A 141 -7.51 1.26 6.00
C ARG A 141 -8.42 1.69 7.15
N GLY A 142 -9.23 0.78 7.68
CA GLY A 142 -10.11 1.06 8.83
C GLY A 142 -9.34 1.45 10.10
N ALA A 143 -8.22 0.78 10.37
CA ALA A 143 -7.33 1.10 11.49
C ALA A 143 -6.71 2.50 11.33
N CYS A 144 -6.19 2.83 10.15
CA CYS A 144 -5.67 4.16 9.84
C CYS A 144 -6.72 5.25 10.04
N VAL A 145 -7.94 5.09 9.50
CA VAL A 145 -9.05 6.05 9.66
C VAL A 145 -9.33 6.31 11.14
N THR A 146 -9.38 5.26 11.95
CA THR A 146 -9.66 5.38 13.38
C THR A 146 -8.63 6.24 14.10
N VAL A 147 -7.34 6.02 13.82
CA VAL A 147 -6.26 6.79 14.46
C VAL A 147 -6.20 8.23 13.94
N ILE A 148 -6.38 8.43 12.63
CA ILE A 148 -6.37 9.76 12.00
C ILE A 148 -7.51 10.62 12.54
N ASN A 149 -8.73 10.07 12.66
CA ASN A 149 -9.86 10.80 13.21
C ASN A 149 -9.61 11.21 14.66
N ARG A 150 -9.06 10.31 15.50
CA ARG A 150 -8.68 10.67 16.88
C ARG A 150 -7.64 11.78 16.92
N ALA A 151 -6.65 11.75 16.03
CA ALA A 151 -5.64 12.80 15.94
C ALA A 151 -6.25 14.13 15.47
N GLN A 152 -7.19 14.11 14.52
CA GLN A 152 -7.91 15.30 14.04
C GLN A 152 -8.79 15.89 15.14
N ASP A 153 -9.64 15.09 15.78
CA ASP A 153 -10.51 15.52 16.89
C ASP A 153 -9.69 16.20 17.99
N ARG A 154 -8.50 15.66 18.27
CA ARG A 154 -7.58 16.19 19.28
C ARG A 154 -6.91 17.50 18.87
N ILE A 155 -6.67 17.72 17.59
CA ILE A 155 -6.10 18.96 17.04
C ILE A 155 -7.16 20.07 16.98
N ASP A 156 -8.40 19.71 16.66
CA ASP A 156 -9.51 20.64 16.47
C ASP A 156 -10.16 21.10 17.79
N GLY A 157 -10.00 20.33 18.88
CA GLY A 157 -10.49 20.61 20.24
C GLY A 157 -9.46 21.29 21.15
#